data_AF-A0A179DMS2-F1
#
_entry.id   AF-A0A179DMS2-F1
#
_cell.length_a   1.000
_cell.length_b   1.000
_cell.length_c   1.000
_cell.angle_alpha   90.00
_cell.angle_beta   90.00
_cell.angle_gamma   90.00
#
_symmetry.space_group_name_H-M   'P 1'
#
loop_
_entity.id
_entity.type
_entity.pdbx_description
1 polymer ?
#
loop_
_entity_poly.entity_id
_entity_poly.type
_entity_poly.pdbx_seq_one_letter_code
_entity_poly.pdbx_strand_id
1 'polypeptide(L)'
;MKKLLFLFLGLSIIGVTACRKVTEEYYTTPNQTVFYTIAANTWKTTDGGKTYTADLTFQTGDIYQNQYDGILAFVSFGNNLYEAVPQTFDGISYSYNVDNSLVRLRIQSSNGTGTITPPGSVSAKLVLIPSQQ
;
A
#
# COMPACT_ATOMS: atom_id res chain seq x y z
N MET A 1 37.25 36.92 46.31
CA MET A 1 37.21 35.53 45.79
C MET A 1 35.81 34.88 45.83
N LYS A 2 34.97 35.12 46.85
CA LYS A 2 33.60 34.54 46.92
C LYS A 2 32.63 35.00 45.82
N LYS A 3 32.77 36.23 45.30
CA LYS A 3 31.91 36.78 44.23
C LYS A 3 32.14 36.13 42.86
N LEU A 4 33.35 35.63 42.59
CA LEU A 4 33.66 34.90 41.34
C LEU A 4 33.06 33.49 41.36
N LEU A 5 32.96 32.87 42.54
CA LEU A 5 32.36 31.54 42.70
C LEU A 5 30.88 31.53 42.29
N PHE A 6 30.14 32.59 42.63
CA PHE A 6 28.73 32.74 42.23
C PHE A 6 28.56 32.95 40.72
N LEU A 7 29.51 33.60 40.05
CA LEU A 7 29.48 33.81 38.61
C LEU A 7 29.67 32.50 37.83
N PHE A 8 30.64 31.68 38.24
CA PHE A 8 30.87 30.36 37.64
C PHE A 8 29.71 29.39 37.90
N LEU A 9 29.10 29.45 39.08
CA LEU A 9 27.93 28.62 39.42
C LEU A 9 26.69 29.00 38.59
N GLY A 10 26.49 30.29 38.30
CA GLY A 10 25.42 30.77 37.42
C GLY A 10 25.59 30.32 35.96
N LEU A 11 26.83 30.28 35.46
CA LEU A 11 27.11 29.91 34.07
C LEU A 11 26.92 28.41 33.79
N SER A 12 27.16 27.55 34.78
CA SER A 12 26.95 26.09 34.66
C SER A 12 25.48 25.67 34.52
N ILE A 13 24.52 26.48 34.98
CA ILE A 13 23.09 26.14 34.93
C ILE A 13 22.51 26.38 33.52
N ILE A 14 23.08 27.30 32.75
CA ILE A 14 22.57 27.69 31.42
C ILE A 14 23.10 26.76 30.31
N GLY A 15 24.25 26.10 30.52
CA GLY A 15 24.89 25.25 29.51
C GLY A 15 24.25 23.87 29.30
N VAL A 16 23.53 23.34 30.29
CA VAL A 16 23.00 21.97 30.25
C VAL A 16 21.60 21.84 29.65
N THR A 17 20.88 22.96 29.43
CA THR A 17 19.52 22.94 28.85
C THR A 17 19.51 23.05 27.32
N ALA A 18 20.67 23.29 26.69
CA ALA A 18 20.77 23.51 25.24
C ALA A 18 20.84 22.21 24.39
N CYS A 19 21.06 21.05 25.01
CA CYS A 19 20.93 19.76 24.34
C CYS A 19 19.47 19.30 24.35
N ARG A 20 18.59 19.99 23.62
CA ARG A 20 17.38 19.32 23.14
C ARG A 20 17.83 18.43 21.99
N LYS A 21 17.77 17.11 22.19
CA LYS A 21 17.75 16.19 21.05
C LYS A 21 16.55 16.59 20.21
N VAL A 22 16.79 17.30 19.12
CA VAL A 22 15.80 17.49 18.08
C VAL A 22 15.66 16.09 17.49
N THR A 23 14.71 15.32 18.00
CA THR A 23 14.15 14.26 17.18
C THR A 23 13.46 15.02 16.06
N GLU A 24 14.14 15.12 14.92
CA GLU A 24 13.48 15.25 13.63
C GLU A 24 12.53 14.06 13.57
N GLU A 25 11.34 14.19 14.17
CA GLU A 25 10.22 13.34 13.85
C GLU A 25 9.90 13.71 12.41
N TYR A 26 10.61 13.07 11.47
CA TYR A 26 10.07 12.87 10.15
C TYR A 26 8.66 12.34 10.40
N TYR A 27 7.65 13.18 10.09
CA TYR A 27 6.27 12.74 10.02
C TYR A 27 6.22 11.72 8.89
N THR A 28 6.61 10.48 9.19
CA THR A 28 6.52 9.38 8.26
C THR A 28 5.04 9.08 8.18
N THR A 29 4.43 9.47 7.07
CA THR A 29 3.13 8.94 6.70
C THR A 29 3.17 7.42 6.84
N PRO A 30 2.32 6.81 7.69
CA PRO A 30 2.32 5.36 7.82
C PRO A 30 1.74 4.72 6.56
N ASN A 31 2.17 3.49 6.27
CA ASN A 31 1.56 2.68 5.22
C ASN A 31 0.06 2.51 5.51
N GLN A 32 -0.75 2.60 4.48
CA GLN A 32 -2.19 2.39 4.58
C GLN A 32 -2.57 1.05 3.98
N THR A 33 -3.59 0.40 4.56
CA THR A 33 -4.12 -0.86 4.02
C THR A 33 -5.61 -0.68 3.75
N VAL A 34 -6.02 -0.98 2.51
CA VAL A 34 -7.41 -0.91 2.07
C VAL A 34 -7.86 -2.29 1.64
N PHE A 35 -9.06 -2.68 2.08
CA PHE A 35 -9.67 -3.96 1.77
C PHE A 35 -10.81 -3.78 0.77
N TYR A 36 -10.89 -4.70 -0.18
CA TYR A 36 -11.93 -4.73 -1.21
C TYR A 36 -12.52 -6.13 -1.30
N THR A 37 -13.80 -6.18 -1.71
CA THR A 37 -14.45 -7.42 -2.13
C THR A 37 -14.82 -7.30 -3.59
N ILE A 38 -14.22 -8.15 -4.42
CA ILE A 38 -14.55 -8.29 -5.84
C ILE A 38 -15.67 -9.33 -5.92
N ALA A 39 -16.86 -8.90 -6.32
CA ALA A 39 -17.99 -9.80 -6.48
C ALA A 39 -17.88 -10.57 -7.80
N ALA A 40 -18.32 -11.84 -7.83
CA ALA A 40 -18.19 -12.73 -8.99
C ALA A 40 -18.74 -12.14 -10.31
N ASN A 41 -19.77 -11.30 -10.23
CA ASN A 41 -20.43 -10.67 -11.37
C ASN A 41 -19.84 -9.30 -11.77
N THR A 42 -18.77 -8.84 -11.13
CA THR A 42 -18.15 -7.53 -11.40
C THR A 42 -16.94 -7.59 -12.33
N TRP A 43 -16.43 -8.79 -12.61
CA TRP A 43 -15.36 -9.03 -13.56
C TRP A 43 -15.77 -8.62 -14.97
N LYS A 44 -14.97 -7.78 -15.62
CA LYS A 44 -15.20 -7.27 -16.98
C LYS A 44 -14.27 -7.94 -17.96
N THR A 45 -14.75 -8.26 -19.15
CA THR A 45 -13.94 -8.77 -20.27
C THR A 45 -14.30 -8.01 -21.55
N THR A 46 -13.32 -7.83 -22.43
CA THR A 46 -13.49 -7.23 -23.76
C THR A 46 -12.96 -8.12 -24.88
N ASP A 47 -12.51 -9.33 -24.56
CA ASP A 47 -11.80 -10.24 -25.49
C ASP A 47 -12.42 -11.63 -25.58
N GLY A 48 -13.71 -11.73 -25.24
CA GLY A 48 -14.46 -12.99 -25.27
C GLY A 48 -14.12 -13.93 -24.12
N GLY A 49 -13.62 -13.40 -23.00
CA GLY A 49 -13.35 -14.17 -21.78
C GLY A 49 -11.95 -14.76 -21.71
N LYS A 50 -11.00 -14.28 -22.53
CA LYS A 50 -9.59 -14.66 -22.41
C LYS A 50 -8.92 -13.95 -21.23
N THR A 51 -9.28 -12.69 -21.03
CA THR A 51 -8.86 -11.91 -19.87
C THR A 51 -10.06 -11.26 -19.21
N TYR A 52 -9.99 -11.13 -17.88
CA TYR A 52 -10.94 -10.35 -17.10
C TYR A 52 -10.21 -9.35 -16.23
N THR A 53 -10.88 -8.24 -15.92
CA THR A 53 -10.36 -7.18 -15.07
C THR A 53 -11.35 -6.78 -14.00
N ALA A 54 -10.83 -6.42 -12.84
CA ALA A 54 -11.57 -5.78 -11.75
C ALA A 54 -10.82 -4.50 -11.33
N ASP A 55 -11.56 -3.40 -11.21
CA ASP A 55 -10.99 -2.10 -10.85
C ASP A 55 -11.23 -1.84 -9.36
N LEU A 56 -10.14 -1.61 -8.62
CA LEU A 56 -10.13 -1.28 -7.20
C LEU A 56 -9.82 0.21 -7.08
N THR A 57 -10.87 1.03 -7.04
CA THR A 57 -10.76 2.48 -7.00
C THR A 57 -10.34 2.98 -5.62
N PHE A 58 -9.43 3.93 -5.56
CA PHE A 58 -9.11 4.62 -4.31
C PHE A 58 -10.28 5.54 -3.92
N GLN A 59 -10.67 5.57 -2.65
CA GLN A 59 -11.64 6.54 -2.16
C GLN A 59 -10.96 7.91 -2.03
N THR A 60 -11.72 8.98 -2.26
CA THR A 60 -11.23 10.36 -2.12
C THR A 60 -10.89 10.64 -0.65
N GLY A 61 -9.61 10.50 -0.29
CA GLY A 61 -9.10 10.60 1.08
C GLY A 61 -8.05 9.54 1.44
N ASP A 62 -8.04 8.43 0.69
CA ASP A 62 -7.14 7.27 0.93
C ASP A 62 -5.83 7.33 0.14
N ILE A 63 -5.58 8.40 -0.60
CA ILE A 63 -4.42 8.50 -1.49
C ILE A 63 -3.64 9.77 -1.19
N TYR A 64 -2.50 9.55 -0.55
CA TYR A 64 -1.29 10.31 -0.85
C TYR A 64 -1.12 10.29 -2.37
N GLN A 65 -1.33 11.45 -2.99
CA GLN A 65 -1.34 11.62 -4.45
C GLN A 65 0.08 11.63 -5.03
N ASN A 66 1.00 10.83 -4.50
CA ASN A 66 2.34 10.81 -5.05
C ASN A 66 2.41 9.76 -6.15
N GLN A 67 2.76 10.20 -7.36
CA GLN A 67 3.02 9.32 -8.51
C GLN A 67 4.08 8.24 -8.20
N TYR A 68 4.84 8.41 -7.13
CA TYR A 68 5.94 7.55 -6.70
C TYR A 68 5.56 6.50 -5.67
N ASP A 69 4.35 6.51 -5.12
CA ASP A 69 3.96 5.59 -4.05
C ASP A 69 3.94 4.13 -4.53
N GLY A 70 4.45 3.25 -3.68
CA GLY A 70 4.45 1.81 -3.93
C GLY A 70 3.11 1.20 -3.58
N ILE A 71 2.63 0.25 -4.40
CA ILE A 71 1.42 -0.52 -4.10
C ILE A 71 1.73 -2.00 -4.12
N LEU A 72 1.38 -2.68 -3.03
CA LEU A 72 1.36 -4.15 -2.95
C LEU A 72 -0.09 -4.64 -2.99
N ALA A 73 -0.40 -5.56 -3.88
CA ALA A 73 -1.71 -6.19 -3.97
C ALA A 73 -1.65 -7.65 -3.47
N PHE A 74 -2.66 -8.02 -2.69
CA PHE A 74 -2.87 -9.38 -2.22
C PHE A 74 -4.31 -9.80 -2.48
N VAL A 75 -4.53 -11.09 -2.73
CA VAL A 75 -5.86 -11.67 -2.91
C VAL A 75 -6.09 -12.89 -2.01
N SER A 76 -7.35 -13.14 -1.67
CA SER A 76 -7.81 -14.26 -0.85
C SER A 76 -9.07 -14.85 -1.47
N PHE A 77 -9.18 -16.18 -1.43
CA PHE A 77 -10.24 -16.96 -2.07
C PHE A 77 -11.25 -17.53 -1.05
N GLY A 78 -11.53 -16.77 0.03
CA GLY A 78 -12.55 -17.11 1.04
C GLY A 78 -12.03 -17.75 2.33
N ASN A 79 -10.72 -17.92 2.47
CA ASN A 79 -10.07 -18.52 3.65
C ASN A 79 -9.36 -17.50 4.55
N ASN A 80 -9.50 -16.19 4.27
CA ASN A 80 -8.75 -15.11 4.92
C ASN A 80 -7.21 -15.22 4.82
N LEU A 81 -6.70 -16.06 3.92
CA LEU A 81 -5.28 -16.14 3.60
C LEU A 81 -5.00 -15.25 2.39
N TYR A 82 -4.28 -14.17 2.63
CA TYR A 82 -3.92 -13.20 1.60
C TYR A 82 -2.57 -13.56 0.99
N GLU A 83 -2.60 -13.92 -0.29
CA GLU A 83 -1.42 -14.26 -1.07
C GLU A 83 -1.05 -13.08 -1.98
N ALA A 84 0.25 -12.82 -2.13
CA ALA A 84 0.72 -11.69 -2.93
C ALA A 84 0.41 -11.90 -4.42
N VAL A 85 0.19 -10.80 -5.14
CA VAL A 85 0.08 -10.78 -6.61
C VAL A 85 1.41 -10.23 -7.16
N PRO A 86 1.99 -10.82 -8.23
CA PRO A 86 1.45 -11.86 -9.08
C PRO A 86 1.47 -13.26 -8.47
N GLN A 87 0.50 -14.10 -8.89
CA GLN A 87 0.40 -15.50 -8.50
C GLN A 87 -0.46 -16.29 -9.49
N THR A 88 -0.46 -17.62 -9.35
CA THR A 88 -1.38 -18.51 -10.06
C THR A 88 -2.16 -19.33 -9.04
N PHE A 89 -3.48 -19.33 -9.17
CA PHE A 89 -4.38 -20.12 -8.34
C PHE A 89 -5.44 -20.77 -9.23
N ASP A 90 -5.65 -22.08 -9.06
CA ASP A 90 -6.63 -22.88 -9.81
C ASP A 90 -6.57 -22.69 -11.34
N GLY A 91 -5.35 -22.69 -11.88
CA GLY A 91 -5.11 -22.52 -13.32
C GLY A 91 -5.33 -21.10 -13.84
N ILE A 92 -5.62 -20.11 -12.99
CA ILE A 92 -5.79 -18.69 -13.33
C ILE A 92 -4.60 -17.91 -12.82
N SER A 93 -3.97 -17.10 -13.69
CA SER A 93 -2.92 -16.15 -13.30
C SER A 93 -3.51 -14.80 -12.94
N TYR A 94 -3.04 -14.23 -11.84
CA TYR A 94 -3.40 -12.92 -11.32
C TYR A 94 -2.22 -11.97 -11.49
N SER A 95 -2.49 -10.79 -12.03
CA SER A 95 -1.53 -9.68 -12.14
C SER A 95 -2.25 -8.36 -11.89
N TYR A 96 -1.53 -7.27 -11.71
CA TYR A 96 -2.15 -5.95 -11.60
C TYR A 96 -1.31 -4.87 -12.27
N ASN A 97 -1.99 -3.80 -12.64
CA ASN A 97 -1.38 -2.53 -12.99
C ASN A 97 -1.97 -1.44 -12.09
N VAL A 98 -1.19 -0.41 -11.84
CA VAL A 98 -1.56 0.73 -11.02
C VAL A 98 -1.63 1.97 -11.90
N ASP A 99 -2.66 2.78 -11.71
CA ASP A 99 -2.69 4.17 -12.17
C ASP A 99 -3.00 5.11 -10.99
N ASN A 100 -3.07 6.41 -11.26
CA ASN A 100 -3.27 7.44 -10.22
C ASN A 100 -4.63 7.35 -9.50
N SER A 101 -5.57 6.56 -10.00
CA SER A 101 -6.97 6.51 -9.53
C SER A 101 -7.41 5.12 -9.07
N LEU A 102 -6.78 4.06 -9.57
CA LEU A 102 -7.17 2.70 -9.27
C LEU A 102 -6.00 1.71 -9.37
N VAL A 103 -6.19 0.56 -8.74
CA VAL A 103 -5.48 -0.68 -9.07
C VAL A 103 -6.39 -1.52 -9.96
N ARG A 104 -5.89 -1.91 -11.13
CA ARG A 104 -6.59 -2.85 -12.03
C ARG A 104 -6.01 -4.23 -11.84
N LEU A 105 -6.77 -5.10 -11.18
CA LEU A 105 -6.46 -6.52 -11.11
C LEU A 105 -6.86 -7.17 -12.44
N ARG A 106 -5.98 -7.99 -13.00
CA ARG A 106 -6.16 -8.72 -14.25
C ARG A 106 -6.03 -10.20 -14.00
N ILE A 107 -6.91 -10.98 -14.62
CA ILE A 107 -6.85 -12.43 -14.61
C ILE A 107 -6.89 -13.00 -16.01
N GLN A 108 -6.20 -14.11 -16.20
CA GLN A 108 -6.14 -14.83 -17.46
C GLN A 108 -5.80 -16.30 -17.21
N SER A 109 -5.94 -17.14 -18.23
CA SER A 109 -5.45 -18.53 -18.16
C SER A 109 -3.96 -18.54 -17.82
N SER A 110 -3.56 -19.42 -16.91
CA SER A 110 -2.16 -19.54 -16.48
C SER A 110 -1.19 -19.95 -17.58
N ASN A 111 -1.69 -20.64 -18.61
CA ASN A 111 -0.91 -20.98 -19.79
C ASN A 111 -0.95 -19.89 -20.88
N GLY A 112 -1.65 -18.77 -20.64
CA GLY A 112 -1.82 -17.67 -21.59
C GLY A 112 -2.72 -17.98 -22.79
N THR A 113 -3.38 -19.15 -22.80
CA THR A 113 -4.22 -19.63 -23.92
C THR A 113 -5.62 -20.00 -23.45
N GLY A 114 -6.60 -19.80 -24.31
CA GLY A 114 -8.01 -20.14 -24.03
C GLY A 114 -8.76 -19.07 -23.25
N THR A 115 -10.03 -19.39 -22.97
CA THR A 115 -10.91 -18.59 -22.12
C THR A 115 -10.89 -19.13 -20.69
N ILE A 116 -11.22 -18.27 -19.73
CA ILE A 116 -11.38 -18.64 -18.33
C ILE A 116 -12.79 -18.33 -17.86
N THR A 117 -13.23 -19.02 -16.81
CA THR A 117 -14.33 -18.55 -15.98
C THR A 117 -13.72 -17.76 -14.83
N PRO A 118 -14.13 -16.50 -14.59
CA PRO A 118 -13.65 -15.74 -13.44
C PRO A 118 -13.89 -16.50 -12.14
N PRO A 119 -13.01 -16.33 -11.13
CA PRO A 119 -13.25 -16.90 -9.82
C PRO A 119 -14.55 -16.34 -9.24
N GLY A 120 -15.02 -16.96 -8.17
CA GLY A 120 -16.13 -16.45 -7.36
C GLY A 120 -15.80 -15.10 -6.71
N SER A 121 -16.36 -14.85 -5.53
CA SER A 121 -15.97 -13.65 -4.79
C SER A 121 -14.50 -13.74 -4.35
N VAL A 122 -13.73 -12.68 -4.59
CA VAL A 122 -12.32 -12.58 -4.21
C VAL A 122 -12.16 -11.39 -3.27
N SER A 123 -11.50 -11.58 -2.14
CA SER A 123 -11.12 -10.47 -1.25
C SER A 123 -9.75 -9.97 -1.64
N ALA A 124 -9.61 -8.66 -1.87
CA ALA A 124 -8.35 -8.02 -2.17
C ALA A 124 -7.90 -7.13 -1.00
N LYS A 125 -6.59 -7.06 -0.78
CA LYS A 125 -5.94 -6.18 0.18
C LYS A 125 -4.85 -5.42 -0.55
N LEU A 126 -4.95 -4.09 -0.54
CA LEU A 126 -3.95 -3.19 -1.08
C LEU A 126 -3.18 -2.56 0.05
N VAL A 127 -1.85 -2.58 -0.02
CA VAL A 127 -0.97 -1.85 0.91
C VAL A 127 -0.33 -0.71 0.13
N LEU A 128 -0.66 0.51 0.54
CA LEU A 128 -0.10 1.75 0.00
C LEU A 128 1.14 2.10 0.83
N ILE A 129 2.26 2.23 0.14
CA ILE A 129 3.57 2.50 0.74
C ILE A 129 4.01 3.88 0.26
N PRO A 130 3.94 4.90 1.14
CA PRO A 130 4.41 6.24 0.82
C PRO A 130 5.86 6.21 0.37
N SER A 131 6.15 6.90 -0.73
CA SER A 131 7.48 6.97 -1.32
C SER A 131 7.74 8.37 -1.84
N GLN A 132 8.98 8.84 -1.68
CA GLN A 132 9.45 10.16 -2.12
C GLN A 132 10.66 9.97 -3.03
N GLN A 133 10.76 10.77 -4.09
CA GLN A 133 11.91 10.80 -5.00
C GLN A 133 12.98 11.77 -4.50
#